data_AF-A0A944L327-F1
#
_entry.id   AF-A0A944L327-F1
#
_cell.length_a   1.000
_cell.length_b   1.000
_cell.length_c   1.000
_cell.angle_alpha   90.00
_cell.angle_beta   90.00
_cell.angle_gamma   90.00
#
_symmetry.space_group_name_H-M   'P 1'
#
loop_
_entity.id
_entity.type
_entity.pdbx_description
1 polymer ?
#
loop_
_entity_poly.entity_id
_entity_poly.type
_entity_poly.pdbx_seq_one_letter_code
_entity_poly.pdbx_strand_id
1 'polypeptide(L)'
;MSLQSTSLQTRDMPLGRDDLARLVARDIAPGSFVNLGIGQPTLVSNYLTEEQNITLHTENGMLGMGPEAKGDEIDEDLINAGKIPVTELPGASYFHHADSFAIMRGGHLDICVLGAFQVSATGDLANWHTGAPGAIPAVGGAMDLASGAKDVFVMMTLLTRDGASKLVEHCTYPLTGVGCVTRVYTDKAVFLTGPDGVIVRETFGCTLEELQELVPLPLQSAAAVGV
;
A
#
# COMPACT_ATOMS: atom_id res chain seq x y z
N MET A 1 -30.71 5.08 -1.44
CA MET A 1 -30.20 5.44 -0.11
C MET A 1 -30.03 4.15 0.68
N SER A 2 -28.83 3.58 0.63
CA SER A 2 -28.48 2.39 1.42
C SER A 2 -28.21 2.83 2.85
N LEU A 3 -28.79 2.16 3.84
CA LEU A 3 -28.47 2.34 5.25
C LEU A 3 -26.98 1.99 5.42
N GLN A 4 -26.11 2.99 5.57
CA GLN A 4 -24.73 2.75 6.01
C GLN A 4 -24.80 2.14 7.42
N SER A 5 -24.23 0.95 7.56
CA SER A 5 -24.12 0.25 8.83
C SER A 5 -23.40 1.14 9.85
N THR A 6 -24.05 1.43 10.97
CA THR A 6 -23.49 2.22 12.08
C THR A 6 -22.57 1.42 13.00
N SER A 7 -22.25 0.17 12.66
CA SER A 7 -21.32 -0.68 13.41
C SER A 7 -20.00 -0.84 12.65
N LEU A 8 -18.89 -0.77 13.40
CA LEU A 8 -17.56 -1.10 12.90
C LEU A 8 -17.57 -2.52 12.32
N GLN A 9 -16.98 -2.69 11.14
CA GLN A 9 -16.84 -4.02 10.53
C GLN A 9 -15.75 -4.79 11.27
N THR A 10 -16.06 -6.01 11.72
CA THR A 10 -15.13 -6.86 12.47
C THR A 10 -15.13 -8.27 11.89
N ARG A 11 -13.94 -8.87 11.81
CA ARG A 11 -13.76 -10.30 11.49
C ARG A 11 -13.15 -11.02 12.69
N ASP A 12 -13.48 -12.29 12.87
CA ASP A 12 -13.07 -13.07 14.05
C ASP A 12 -11.57 -13.39 14.10
N MET A 13 -10.88 -13.37 12.96
CA MET A 13 -9.46 -13.75 12.85
C MET A 13 -8.61 -12.62 12.24
N PRO A 14 -7.35 -12.47 12.68
CA PRO A 14 -6.38 -11.59 12.01
C PRO A 14 -6.18 -12.02 10.55
N LEU A 15 -5.87 -11.06 9.68
CA LEU A 15 -5.65 -11.36 8.26
C LEU A 15 -4.23 -11.83 7.98
N GLY A 16 -4.12 -12.88 7.16
CA GLY A 16 -2.86 -13.25 6.53
C GLY A 16 -2.48 -12.27 5.41
N ARG A 17 -1.25 -12.41 4.90
CA ARG A 17 -0.74 -11.55 3.81
C ARG A 17 -1.63 -11.62 2.56
N ASP A 18 -2.08 -12.80 2.21
CA ASP A 18 -2.94 -13.05 1.05
C ASP A 18 -4.34 -12.45 1.21
N ASP A 19 -4.94 -12.57 2.40
CA ASP A 19 -6.24 -11.96 2.69
C ASP A 19 -6.15 -10.43 2.68
N LEU A 20 -5.03 -9.88 3.17
CA LEU A 20 -4.76 -8.45 3.16
C LEU A 20 -4.53 -7.95 1.73
N ALA A 21 -3.79 -8.68 0.91
CA ALA A 21 -3.61 -8.36 -0.51
C ALA A 21 -4.93 -8.40 -1.28
N ARG A 22 -5.79 -9.39 -1.02
CA ARG A 22 -7.15 -9.47 -1.58
C ARG A 22 -8.02 -8.30 -1.13
N LEU A 23 -7.88 -7.86 0.12
CA LEU A 23 -8.59 -6.71 0.65
C LEU A 23 -8.15 -5.40 -0.05
N VAL A 24 -6.85 -5.20 -0.23
CA VAL A 24 -6.31 -4.06 -0.98
C VAL A 24 -6.80 -4.09 -2.43
N ALA A 25 -6.71 -5.24 -3.10
CA ALA A 25 -7.20 -5.41 -4.48
C ALA A 25 -8.67 -5.00 -4.62
N ARG A 26 -9.53 -5.39 -3.67
CA ARG A 26 -10.95 -5.03 -3.65
C ARG A 26 -11.19 -3.52 -3.50
N ASP A 27 -10.34 -2.85 -2.73
CA ASP A 27 -10.50 -1.42 -2.43
C ASP A 27 -9.92 -0.50 -3.51
N ILE A 28 -9.18 -1.05 -4.48
CA ILE A 28 -8.72 -0.33 -5.67
C ILE A 28 -9.93 -0.05 -6.58
N ALA A 29 -10.12 1.22 -6.92
CA ALA A 29 -11.22 1.62 -7.80
C ALA A 29 -11.03 1.02 -9.21
N PRO A 30 -12.10 0.48 -9.84
CA PRO A 30 -12.01 -0.04 -11.21
C PRO A 30 -11.50 1.01 -12.20
N GLY A 31 -10.68 0.60 -13.16
CA GLY A 31 -10.06 1.47 -14.16
C GLY A 31 -8.83 2.25 -13.68
N SER A 32 -8.36 2.02 -12.44
CA SER A 32 -7.21 2.75 -11.89
C SER A 32 -5.88 2.37 -12.54
N PHE A 33 -4.99 3.35 -12.64
CA PHE A 33 -3.57 3.17 -12.92
C PHE A 33 -2.82 2.99 -11.59
N VAL A 34 -2.24 1.80 -11.40
CA VAL A 34 -1.72 1.38 -10.10
C VAL A 34 -0.25 1.01 -10.19
N ASN A 35 0.53 1.44 -9.19
CA ASN A 35 1.87 0.93 -8.97
C ASN A 35 1.95 0.16 -7.64
N LEU A 36 2.60 -1.01 -7.67
CA LEU A 36 2.77 -1.88 -6.52
C LEU A 36 4.25 -1.94 -6.14
N GLY A 37 4.58 -1.48 -4.94
CA GLY A 37 5.93 -1.57 -4.38
C GLY A 37 6.35 -3.02 -4.15
N ILE A 38 7.66 -3.27 -4.23
CA ILE A 38 8.26 -4.60 -4.03
C ILE A 38 7.89 -5.17 -2.65
N GLY A 39 7.64 -6.49 -2.57
CA GLY A 39 7.46 -7.21 -1.31
C GLY A 39 6.02 -7.68 -1.11
N GLN A 40 5.39 -7.33 0.01
CA GLN A 40 3.98 -7.69 0.23
C GLN A 40 3.02 -7.02 -0.78
N PRO A 41 3.19 -5.75 -1.20
CA PRO A 41 2.25 -5.12 -2.12
C PRO A 41 2.17 -5.81 -3.49
N THR A 42 3.22 -6.47 -3.96
CA THR A 42 3.14 -7.23 -5.23
C THR A 42 2.16 -8.39 -5.17
N LEU A 43 1.79 -8.91 -3.98
CA LEU A 43 0.75 -9.93 -3.85
C LEU A 43 -0.62 -9.43 -4.31
N VAL A 44 -0.86 -8.11 -4.28
CA VAL A 44 -2.14 -7.51 -4.70
C VAL A 44 -2.46 -7.86 -6.15
N SER A 45 -1.47 -7.94 -7.05
CA SER A 45 -1.70 -8.27 -8.46
C SER A 45 -2.34 -9.64 -8.66
N ASN A 46 -2.11 -10.59 -7.75
CA ASN A 46 -2.68 -11.94 -7.82
C ASN A 46 -4.18 -11.99 -7.52
N TYR A 47 -4.76 -10.90 -7.00
CA TYR A 47 -6.16 -10.80 -6.60
C TYR A 47 -6.95 -9.77 -7.41
N LEU A 48 -6.33 -9.13 -8.41
CA LEU A 48 -7.02 -8.27 -9.35
C LEU A 48 -7.83 -9.13 -10.33
N THR A 49 -9.07 -8.72 -10.61
CA THR A 49 -9.93 -9.38 -11.59
C THR A 49 -10.05 -8.57 -12.87
N GLU A 50 -10.37 -9.23 -13.99
CA GLU A 50 -10.52 -8.56 -15.29
C GLU A 50 -11.61 -7.47 -15.24
N GLU A 51 -12.69 -7.69 -14.49
CA GLU A 51 -13.79 -6.73 -14.35
C GLU A 51 -13.36 -5.42 -13.68
N GLN A 52 -12.29 -5.45 -12.87
CA GLN A 52 -11.75 -4.24 -12.28
C GLN A 52 -10.97 -3.40 -13.30
N ASN A 53 -10.52 -3.97 -14.42
CA ASN A 53 -9.81 -3.26 -15.49
C ASN A 53 -8.64 -2.39 -14.97
N ILE A 54 -7.82 -2.95 -14.08
CA ILE A 54 -6.69 -2.24 -13.47
C ILE A 54 -5.47 -2.30 -14.39
N THR A 55 -4.81 -1.16 -14.58
CA THR A 55 -3.58 -1.08 -15.36
C THR A 55 -2.39 -0.96 -14.43
N LEU A 56 -1.49 -1.96 -14.43
CA LEU A 56 -0.30 -1.96 -13.61
C LEU A 56 0.87 -1.23 -14.28
N HIS A 57 1.47 -0.30 -13.55
CA HIS A 57 2.68 0.44 -13.88
C HIS A 57 3.89 -0.14 -13.14
N THR A 58 5.02 -0.28 -13.82
CA THR A 58 6.32 -0.57 -13.19
C THR A 58 7.35 0.50 -13.52
N GLU A 59 8.10 0.95 -12.50
CA GLU A 59 8.97 2.14 -12.54
C GLU A 59 10.16 2.04 -13.49
N ASN A 60 10.48 0.82 -13.94
CA ASN A 60 11.53 0.57 -14.93
C ASN A 60 11.07 0.77 -16.38
N GLY A 61 9.81 1.16 -16.63
CA GLY A 61 9.40 1.68 -17.95
C GLY A 61 8.32 0.87 -18.67
N MET A 62 7.31 0.37 -17.96
CA MET A 62 6.20 -0.37 -18.57
C MET A 62 4.86 -0.05 -17.92
N LEU A 63 3.81 0.01 -18.74
CA LEU A 63 2.41 0.12 -18.33
C LEU A 63 1.60 -1.01 -18.98
N GLY A 64 0.69 -1.62 -18.22
CA GLY A 64 -0.02 -2.84 -18.64
C GLY A 64 0.76 -4.11 -18.32
N MET A 65 1.49 -4.11 -17.19
CA MET A 65 2.23 -5.27 -16.69
C MET A 65 1.28 -6.42 -16.34
N GLY A 66 1.58 -7.62 -16.85
CA GLY A 66 0.88 -8.87 -16.57
C GLY A 66 1.44 -9.63 -15.37
N PRO A 67 1.02 -10.90 -15.16
CA PRO A 67 1.53 -11.75 -14.09
C PRO A 67 3.02 -12.12 -14.29
N GLU A 68 3.60 -12.72 -13.25
CA GLU A 68 4.94 -13.33 -13.31
C GLU A 68 5.02 -14.38 -14.43
N ALA A 69 6.05 -14.26 -15.27
CA ALA A 69 6.29 -15.16 -16.38
C ALA A 69 6.84 -16.52 -15.90
N LYS A 70 6.43 -17.62 -16.54
CA LYS A 70 6.87 -18.97 -16.17
C LYS A 70 7.28 -19.78 -17.39
N GLY A 71 8.28 -20.66 -17.21
CA GLY A 71 8.73 -21.57 -18.26
C GLY A 71 9.18 -20.80 -19.51
N ASP A 72 8.53 -21.08 -20.64
CA ASP A 72 8.88 -20.50 -21.94
C ASP A 72 8.41 -19.04 -22.12
N GLU A 73 7.62 -18.49 -21.18
CA GLU A 73 7.23 -17.07 -21.18
C GLU A 73 8.33 -16.15 -20.66
N ILE A 74 9.41 -16.69 -20.09
CA ILE A 74 10.48 -15.90 -19.49
C ILE A 74 11.29 -15.19 -20.57
N ASP A 75 11.25 -13.87 -20.55
CA ASP A 75 12.13 -12.97 -21.30
C ASP A 75 12.97 -12.16 -20.30
N GLU A 76 14.30 -12.20 -20.42
CA GLU A 76 15.22 -11.52 -19.51
C GLU A 76 15.19 -9.99 -19.65
N ASP A 77 14.70 -9.48 -20.79
CA ASP A 77 14.52 -8.04 -21.01
C ASP A 77 13.20 -7.54 -20.38
N LEU A 78 12.27 -8.44 -20.05
CA LEU A 78 10.94 -8.11 -19.53
C LEU A 78 10.80 -8.43 -18.03
N ILE A 79 11.24 -7.48 -17.22
CA ILE A 79 11.20 -7.59 -15.75
C ILE A 79 10.38 -6.46 -15.11
N ASN A 80 9.87 -6.71 -13.90
CA ASN A 80 9.31 -5.66 -13.06
C ASN A 80 10.38 -4.95 -12.21
N ALA A 81 9.96 -3.96 -11.41
CA ALA A 81 10.84 -3.23 -10.47
C ALA A 81 11.58 -4.15 -9.47
N GLY A 82 11.01 -5.32 -9.17
CA GLY A 82 11.57 -6.37 -8.31
C GLY A 82 12.58 -7.29 -9.01
N LYS A 83 12.88 -7.06 -10.30
CA LYS A 83 13.78 -7.89 -11.12
C LYS A 83 13.24 -9.32 -11.32
N ILE A 84 11.91 -9.45 -11.31
CA ILE A 84 11.20 -10.69 -11.58
C ILE A 84 10.68 -10.62 -13.02
N PRO A 85 10.88 -11.66 -13.85
CA PRO A 85 10.29 -11.74 -15.19
C PRO A 85 8.76 -11.68 -15.14
N VAL A 86 8.15 -10.89 -16.03
CA VAL A 86 6.71 -10.67 -16.12
C VAL A 86 6.23 -10.81 -17.56
N THR A 87 4.92 -10.86 -17.77
CA THR A 87 4.30 -10.85 -19.10
C THR A 87 3.67 -9.48 -19.41
N GLU A 88 3.21 -9.29 -20.64
CA GLU A 88 2.44 -8.12 -21.09
C GLU A 88 0.95 -8.42 -21.18
N LEU A 89 0.11 -7.45 -20.83
CA LEU A 89 -1.31 -7.48 -21.16
C LEU A 89 -1.58 -6.76 -22.50
N PRO A 90 -2.67 -7.08 -23.20
CA PRO A 90 -3.07 -6.34 -24.41
C PRO A 90 -3.14 -4.82 -24.16
N GLY A 91 -2.47 -4.04 -25.01
CA GLY A 91 -2.37 -2.59 -24.85
C GLY A 91 -1.21 -2.13 -23.97
N ALA A 92 -0.32 -3.03 -23.55
CA ALA A 92 0.90 -2.66 -22.85
C ALA A 92 1.76 -1.68 -23.68
N SER A 93 2.50 -0.83 -22.96
CA SER A 93 3.39 0.15 -23.56
C SER A 93 4.69 0.25 -22.78
N TYR A 94 5.77 0.53 -23.51
CA TYR A 94 7.11 0.74 -22.98
C TYR A 94 7.53 2.19 -23.13
N PHE A 95 8.30 2.66 -22.16
CA PHE A 95 8.80 4.03 -22.14
C PHE A 95 10.12 4.10 -21.40
N HIS A 96 10.88 5.17 -21.64
CA HIS A 96 12.12 5.39 -20.94
C HIS A 96 11.85 5.65 -19.45
N HIS A 97 12.76 5.26 -18.57
CA HIS A 97 12.57 5.48 -17.12
C HIS A 97 12.32 6.95 -16.76
N ALA A 98 12.89 7.90 -17.52
CA ALA A 98 12.59 9.33 -17.31
C ALA A 98 11.08 9.65 -17.48
N ASP A 99 10.42 9.03 -18.45
CA ASP A 99 8.98 9.18 -18.68
C ASP A 99 8.17 8.46 -17.59
N SER A 100 8.63 7.28 -17.15
CA SER A 100 8.03 6.55 -16.02
C SER A 100 7.98 7.42 -14.76
N PHE A 101 9.10 8.06 -14.43
CA PHE A 101 9.18 8.96 -13.29
C PHE A 101 8.40 10.27 -13.51
N ALA A 102 8.20 10.71 -14.76
CA ALA A 102 7.31 11.82 -15.08
C ALA A 102 5.83 11.44 -14.86
N ILE A 103 5.42 10.22 -15.22
CA ILE A 103 4.09 9.66 -14.91
C ILE A 103 3.87 9.67 -13.39
N MET A 104 4.85 9.16 -12.64
CA MET A 104 4.81 9.11 -11.17
C MET A 104 4.68 10.51 -10.57
N ARG A 105 5.68 11.38 -10.78
CA ARG A 105 5.71 12.73 -10.20
C ARG A 105 4.60 13.66 -10.72
N GLY A 106 4.09 13.39 -11.92
CA GLY A 106 3.03 14.18 -12.55
C GLY A 106 1.63 13.88 -12.03
N GLY A 107 1.46 12.93 -11.10
CA GLY A 107 0.13 12.58 -10.59
C GLY A 107 -0.73 11.81 -11.57
N HIS A 108 -0.11 11.04 -12.45
CA HIS A 108 -0.81 10.21 -13.43
C HIS A 108 -1.16 8.81 -12.90
N LEU A 109 -0.59 8.40 -11.77
CA LEU A 109 -0.97 7.19 -11.07
C LEU A 109 -2.10 7.50 -10.08
N ASP A 110 -3.18 6.72 -10.14
CA ASP A 110 -4.30 6.89 -9.23
C ASP A 110 -3.96 6.37 -7.84
N ILE A 111 -3.33 5.20 -7.76
CA ILE A 111 -3.01 4.54 -6.50
C ILE A 111 -1.58 4.00 -6.53
N CYS A 112 -0.84 4.20 -5.44
CA CYS A 112 0.37 3.44 -5.15
C CYS A 112 0.20 2.63 -3.87
N VAL A 113 0.61 1.36 -3.89
CA VAL A 113 0.62 0.49 -2.69
C VAL A 113 2.06 0.20 -2.28
N LEU A 114 2.44 0.60 -1.07
CA LEU A 114 3.80 0.48 -0.55
C LEU A 114 3.86 -0.35 0.73
N GLY A 115 5.03 -0.91 1.04
CA GLY A 115 5.35 -1.37 2.40
C GLY A 115 5.81 -0.21 3.27
N ALA A 116 5.78 -0.39 4.60
CA ALA A 116 6.29 0.59 5.55
C ALA A 116 6.98 -0.02 6.77
N PHE A 117 7.94 0.72 7.32
CA PHE A 117 8.46 0.48 8.67
C PHE A 117 7.64 1.22 9.72
N GLN A 118 7.23 2.45 9.41
CA GLN A 118 6.34 3.27 10.21
C GLN A 118 5.41 4.09 9.32
N VAL A 119 4.21 4.36 9.82
CA VAL A 119 3.31 5.37 9.29
C VAL A 119 2.88 6.29 10.44
N SER A 120 2.89 7.61 10.24
CA SER A 120 2.43 8.54 11.27
C SER A 120 0.90 8.71 11.25
N ALA A 121 0.32 9.21 12.34
CA ALA A 121 -1.11 9.49 12.44
C ALA A 121 -1.61 10.43 11.33
N THR A 122 -0.74 11.36 10.93
CA THR A 122 -0.97 12.35 9.87
C THR A 122 -0.60 11.85 8.47
N GLY A 123 -0.16 10.59 8.32
CA GLY A 123 0.12 9.97 7.03
C GLY A 123 1.56 10.09 6.53
N ASP A 124 2.53 10.41 7.39
CA ASP A 124 3.95 10.36 6.99
C ASP A 124 4.37 8.91 6.78
N LEU A 125 5.17 8.67 5.75
CA LEU A 125 5.69 7.35 5.40
C LEU A 125 7.17 7.27 5.75
N ALA A 126 7.59 6.20 6.43
CA ALA A 126 9.01 5.83 6.55
C ALA A 126 9.21 4.36 6.14
N ASN A 127 9.90 4.13 5.02
CA ASN A 127 10.06 2.78 4.47
C ASN A 127 11.40 2.47 3.77
N TRP A 128 12.36 3.39 3.75
CA TRP A 128 13.63 3.19 3.02
C TRP A 128 14.86 2.96 3.90
N HIS A 129 14.80 3.33 5.18
CA HIS A 129 15.92 3.22 6.11
C HIS A 129 15.44 3.20 7.56
N THR A 130 16.14 2.47 8.44
CA THR A 130 15.81 2.38 9.88
C THR A 130 16.65 3.32 10.75
N GLY A 131 17.57 4.07 10.16
CA GLY A 131 18.48 4.99 10.84
C GLY A 131 19.76 4.33 11.37
N ALA A 132 19.92 3.01 11.22
CA ALA A 132 21.08 2.28 11.73
C ALA A 132 22.37 2.64 10.95
N PRO A 133 23.48 2.96 11.65
CA PRO A 133 24.77 3.19 11.01
C PRO A 133 25.21 1.99 10.15
N GLY A 134 25.53 2.23 8.88
CA GLY A 134 26.00 1.19 7.95
C GLY A 134 24.88 0.39 7.25
N ALA A 135 23.61 0.66 7.53
CA ALA A 135 22.53 0.14 6.70
C ALA A 135 22.59 0.79 5.31
N ILE A 136 22.46 -0.02 4.26
CA ILE A 136 22.49 0.47 2.87
C ILE A 136 21.13 1.08 2.55
N PRO A 137 21.06 2.36 2.16
CA PRO A 137 19.83 2.98 1.69
C PRO A 137 19.22 2.24 0.51
N ALA A 138 17.93 1.91 0.59
CA ALA A 138 17.17 1.34 -0.52
C ALA A 138 15.90 2.18 -0.75
N VAL A 139 16.09 3.40 -1.26
CA VAL A 139 14.96 4.30 -1.57
C VAL A 139 14.20 3.84 -2.81
N GLY A 140 14.92 3.44 -3.87
CA GLY A 140 14.30 3.14 -5.17
C GLY A 140 13.44 4.31 -5.67
N GLY A 141 12.32 4.01 -6.34
CA GLY A 141 11.31 5.00 -6.71
C GLY A 141 10.32 5.41 -5.60
N ALA A 142 10.53 4.99 -4.35
CA ALA A 142 9.51 5.13 -3.30
C ALA A 142 9.15 6.59 -2.98
N MET A 143 10.11 7.52 -3.02
CA MET A 143 9.84 8.95 -2.77
C MET A 143 9.00 9.57 -3.89
N ASP A 144 9.31 9.26 -5.16
CA ASP A 144 8.55 9.73 -6.31
C ASP A 144 7.13 9.14 -6.34
N LEU A 145 6.96 7.87 -5.96
CA LEU A 145 5.64 7.25 -5.82
C LEU A 145 4.83 7.89 -4.69
N ALA A 146 5.43 8.01 -3.51
CA ALA A 146 4.77 8.54 -2.32
C ALA A 146 4.36 10.01 -2.48
N SER A 147 5.14 10.80 -3.21
CA SER A 147 4.82 12.21 -3.47
C SER A 147 3.92 12.43 -4.69
N GLY A 148 3.97 11.51 -5.66
CA GLY A 148 3.35 11.70 -6.95
C GLY A 148 1.97 11.05 -7.09
N ALA A 149 1.74 9.85 -6.54
CA ALA A 149 0.46 9.18 -6.69
C ALA A 149 -0.69 9.96 -6.05
N LYS A 150 -1.89 9.91 -6.65
CA LYS A 150 -3.07 10.62 -6.13
C LYS A 150 -3.53 10.07 -4.77
N ASP A 151 -3.34 8.77 -4.56
CA ASP A 151 -3.69 8.07 -3.33
C ASP A 151 -2.57 7.06 -2.98
N VAL A 152 -2.14 7.01 -1.71
CA VAL A 152 -1.06 6.12 -1.26
C VAL A 152 -1.57 5.19 -0.16
N PHE A 153 -1.56 3.89 -0.46
CA PHE A 153 -1.89 2.84 0.49
C PHE A 153 -0.63 2.18 1.02
N VAL A 154 -0.67 1.81 2.29
CA VAL A 154 0.38 1.02 2.93
C VAL A 154 -0.15 -0.36 3.28
N MET A 155 0.61 -1.40 2.96
CA MET A 155 0.37 -2.77 3.39
C MET A 155 1.52 -3.22 4.31
N MET A 156 1.24 -3.46 5.59
CA MET A 156 2.25 -3.84 6.58
C MET A 156 1.66 -4.66 7.73
N THR A 157 2.50 -5.31 8.56
CA THR A 157 2.03 -5.82 9.86
C THR A 157 1.89 -4.65 10.84
N LEU A 158 0.88 -4.68 11.72
CA LEU A 158 0.66 -3.57 12.66
C LEU A 158 1.81 -3.44 13.66
N LEU A 159 2.30 -4.57 14.18
CA LEU A 159 3.30 -4.59 15.23
C LEU A 159 4.69 -4.99 14.69
N THR A 160 5.73 -4.51 15.38
CA THR A 160 7.08 -5.06 15.29
C THR A 160 7.14 -6.44 15.94
N ARG A 161 8.25 -7.14 15.76
CA ARG A 161 8.49 -8.44 16.42
C ARG A 161 8.43 -8.34 17.95
N ASP A 162 8.82 -7.18 18.49
CA ASP A 162 8.84 -6.92 19.93
C ASP A 162 7.51 -6.35 20.45
N GLY A 163 6.47 -6.29 19.60
CA GLY A 163 5.12 -5.89 19.98
C GLY A 163 4.86 -4.38 19.92
N ALA A 164 5.81 -3.56 19.45
CA ALA A 164 5.59 -2.12 19.32
C ALA A 164 4.76 -1.78 18.07
N SER A 165 3.84 -0.82 18.18
CA SER A 165 3.06 -0.32 17.03
C SER A 165 3.96 0.31 15.97
N LYS A 166 3.67 0.03 14.69
CA LYS A 166 4.25 0.72 13.54
C LYS A 166 3.39 1.90 13.07
N LEU A 167 2.14 2.00 13.53
CA LEU A 167 1.33 3.20 13.41
C LEU A 167 1.60 4.10 14.63
N VAL A 168 2.23 5.24 14.39
CA VAL A 168 2.85 6.07 15.43
C VAL A 168 2.38 7.53 15.34
N GLU A 169 2.59 8.33 16.38
CA GLU A 169 2.21 9.75 16.36
C GLU A 169 3.11 10.51 15.37
N HIS A 170 4.42 10.26 15.48
CA HIS A 170 5.45 10.77 14.59
C HIS A 170 6.42 9.64 14.23
N CYS A 171 6.81 9.55 12.96
CA CYS A 171 7.86 8.62 12.55
C CYS A 171 9.19 9.00 13.22
N THR A 172 9.91 8.01 13.71
CA THR A 172 11.27 8.16 14.23
C THR A 172 12.31 7.77 13.19
N TYR A 173 11.92 6.99 12.19
CA TYR A 173 12.76 6.65 11.05
C TYR A 173 12.75 7.76 9.98
N PRO A 174 13.81 7.87 9.17
CA PRO A 174 13.85 8.83 8.07
C PRO A 174 12.64 8.70 7.15
N LEU A 175 11.99 9.84 6.88
CA LEU A 175 10.79 9.87 6.06
C LEU A 175 11.11 9.58 4.59
N THR A 176 10.17 8.89 3.95
CA THR A 176 10.02 8.73 2.50
C THR A 176 9.11 9.83 1.94
N GLY A 177 8.02 10.14 2.64
CA GLY A 177 7.04 11.14 2.24
C GLY A 177 6.31 11.70 3.46
N VAL A 178 5.86 12.95 3.36
CA VAL A 178 5.16 13.67 4.44
C VAL A 178 3.67 13.69 4.09
N GLY A 179 2.83 13.27 5.04
CA GLY A 179 1.36 13.31 4.91
C GLY A 179 0.78 12.68 3.66
N CYS A 180 1.47 11.71 3.06
CA CYS A 180 1.11 11.12 1.78
C CYS A 180 0.22 9.89 1.89
N VAL A 181 0.33 9.15 3.00
CA VAL A 181 -0.42 7.92 3.23
C VAL A 181 -1.84 8.26 3.65
N THR A 182 -2.82 7.68 2.97
CA THR A 182 -4.24 7.86 3.26
C THR A 182 -4.86 6.62 3.91
N ARG A 183 -4.32 5.43 3.63
CA ARG A 183 -4.83 4.15 4.14
C ARG A 183 -3.70 3.21 4.53
N VAL A 184 -3.86 2.57 5.68
CA VAL A 184 -2.94 1.55 6.19
C VAL A 184 -3.69 0.24 6.40
N TYR A 185 -3.27 -0.78 5.67
CA TYR A 185 -3.78 -2.14 5.73
C TYR A 185 -2.85 -2.98 6.60
N THR A 186 -3.42 -3.57 7.66
CA THR A 186 -2.67 -4.45 8.57
C THR A 186 -3.36 -5.76 8.84
N ASP A 187 -2.64 -6.69 9.47
CA ASP A 187 -3.17 -7.96 9.97
C ASP A 187 -4.28 -7.79 11.02
N LYS A 188 -4.40 -6.60 11.64
CA LYS A 188 -5.33 -6.32 12.74
C LYS A 188 -6.45 -5.34 12.41
N ALA A 189 -6.23 -4.42 11.48
CA ALA A 189 -7.22 -3.43 11.08
C ALA A 189 -6.86 -2.73 9.76
N VAL A 190 -7.84 -2.04 9.20
CA VAL A 190 -7.62 -0.98 8.21
C VAL A 190 -7.82 0.38 8.85
N PHE A 191 -6.82 1.24 8.70
CA PHE A 191 -6.80 2.59 9.21
C PHE A 191 -6.86 3.59 8.05
N LEU A 192 -7.57 4.69 8.26
CA LEU A 192 -7.49 5.90 7.45
C LEU A 192 -6.66 6.92 8.23
N THR A 193 -5.68 7.51 7.57
CA THR A 193 -4.78 8.52 8.14
C THR A 193 -5.04 9.87 7.50
N GLY A 194 -4.77 10.95 8.23
CA GLY A 194 -5.01 12.30 7.72
C GLY A 194 -4.96 13.37 8.80
N PRO A 195 -5.36 14.62 8.45
CA PRO A 195 -5.32 15.75 9.37
C PRO A 195 -6.23 15.58 10.60
N ASP A 196 -7.28 14.76 10.49
CA ASP A 196 -8.25 14.49 11.56
C ASP A 196 -7.79 13.35 12.51
N GLY A 197 -6.59 12.82 12.28
CA GLY A 197 -6.02 11.70 13.04
C GLY A 197 -6.31 10.34 12.41
N VAL A 198 -6.36 9.29 13.24
CA VAL A 198 -6.49 7.91 12.79
C VAL A 198 -7.93 7.42 12.96
N ILE A 199 -8.54 7.01 11.83
CA ILE A 199 -9.88 6.41 11.80
C ILE A 199 -9.75 4.91 11.50
N VAL A 200 -10.29 4.06 12.36
CA VAL A 200 -10.38 2.61 12.18
C VAL A 200 -11.61 2.30 11.34
N ARG A 201 -11.39 1.76 10.15
CA ARG A 201 -12.46 1.38 9.20
C ARG A 201 -12.98 -0.03 9.44
N GLU A 202 -12.09 -0.97 9.70
CA GLU A 202 -12.40 -2.40 9.86
C GLU A 202 -11.38 -3.02 10.81
N THR A 203 -11.78 -3.97 11.66
CA THR A 203 -10.89 -4.72 12.58
C THR A 203 -10.90 -6.22 12.30
N PHE A 204 -9.79 -6.89 12.64
CA PHE A 204 -9.52 -8.30 12.34
C PHE A 204 -8.95 -9.00 13.58
N GLY A 205 -9.70 -9.95 14.13
CA GLY A 205 -9.30 -10.73 15.30
C GLY A 205 -8.99 -9.88 16.53
N CYS A 206 -9.61 -8.70 16.64
CA CYS A 206 -9.57 -7.84 17.81
C CYS A 206 -10.76 -6.85 17.82
N THR A 207 -11.14 -6.38 19.01
CA THR A 207 -12.08 -5.27 19.18
C THR A 207 -11.36 -3.92 19.05
N LEU A 208 -12.12 -2.83 18.99
CA LEU A 208 -11.54 -1.48 18.98
C LEU A 208 -10.80 -1.17 20.30
N GLU A 209 -11.32 -1.65 21.42
CA GLU A 209 -10.71 -1.49 22.75
C GLU A 209 -9.36 -2.21 22.83
N GLU A 210 -9.29 -3.47 22.37
CA GLU A 210 -8.03 -4.21 22.30
C GLU A 210 -7.04 -3.53 21.34
N LEU A 211 -7.52 -3.02 20.21
CA LEU A 211 -6.68 -2.29 19.25
C LEU A 211 -6.12 -0.99 19.84
N GLN A 212 -6.90 -0.30 20.69
CA GLN A 212 -6.49 0.91 21.39
C GLN A 212 -5.37 0.66 22.41
N GLU A 213 -5.29 -0.55 22.99
CA GLU A 213 -4.17 -0.95 23.84
C GLU A 213 -2.87 -1.19 23.04
N LEU A 214 -3.01 -1.64 21.78
CA LEU A 214 -1.88 -1.93 20.89
C LEU A 214 -1.33 -0.69 20.19
N VAL A 215 -2.19 0.26 19.86
CA VAL A 215 -1.84 1.49 19.14
C VAL A 215 -1.90 2.68 20.11
N PRO A 216 -0.76 3.29 20.49
CA PRO A 216 -0.72 4.34 21.49
C PRO A 216 -1.13 5.72 20.92
N LEU A 217 -2.24 5.77 20.20
CA LEU A 217 -2.81 6.95 19.56
C LEU A 217 -4.32 6.97 19.76
N PRO A 218 -4.98 8.13 19.87
CA PRO A 218 -6.44 8.18 19.85
C PRO A 218 -6.99 7.55 18.56
N LEU A 219 -7.77 6.48 18.70
CA LEU A 219 -8.44 5.82 17.59
C LEU A 219 -9.93 6.20 17.55
N GLN A 220 -10.42 6.55 16.36
CA GLN A 220 -11.84 6.80 16.12
C GLN A 220 -12.41 5.70 15.23
N SER A 221 -13.65 5.25 15.47
CA SER A 221 -14.31 4.33 14.55
C SER A 221 -14.89 5.07 13.36
N ALA A 222 -14.75 4.54 12.15
CA ALA A 222 -15.37 5.09 10.93
C ALA A 222 -16.89 5.26 11.08
N ALA A 223 -17.53 4.31 11.77
CA ALA A 223 -18.95 4.39 12.09
C ALA A 223 -19.32 5.57 13.01
N ALA A 224 -18.39 6.04 13.85
CA ALA A 224 -18.60 7.18 14.74
C ALA A 224 -18.46 8.52 14.00
N VAL A 225 -17.68 8.57 12.91
CA VAL A 225 -17.43 9.79 12.12
C VAL A 225 -18.21 9.83 10.80
N GLY A 226 -18.96 8.77 10.46
CA GLY A 226 -19.81 8.70 9.28
C GLY A 226 -19.05 8.54 7.97
N VAL A 227 -17.89 7.88 8.01
CA VAL A 227 -16.99 7.61 6.86
C VAL A 227 -17.02 6.14 6.48
#